data_AF-A0A231P2I8-F1
#
_entry.id   AF-A0A231P2I8-F1
#
_cell.length_a   1.000
_cell.length_b   1.000
_cell.length_c   1.000
_cell.angle_alpha   90.00
_cell.angle_beta   90.00
_cell.angle_gamma   90.00
#
_symmetry.space_group_name_H-M   'P 1'
#
loop_
_entity.id
_entity.type
_entity.pdbx_description
1 polymer ?
#
loop_
_entity_poly.entity_id
_entity_poly.type
_entity_poly.pdbx_seq_one_letter_code
_entity_poly.pdbx_strand_id
1 'polypeptide(L)'
;MSDFEQFLADTKDLFTVPGIEKEPLSNGNEHAFMSHADVQLLKFFLQLKKPKKVLEIGVAAGGSACHFFDCLHSDATLYSVDYNTVLEIPDALATSRGCEAKFEVGYLAKTYHDASKHAAWKTYFGCDISDCIEEIGGEIDFILLDTVHLLPGEFLSYLSFLPFVANNAVLMIHDIALSSISNLYSTVLPEIEKKSYCNLLLFSAIMQKHKYFSYAPIPNMGCVVIDKKMAFEQIGNVLNMLFLDWYYTPPEKILTQTGALLRKYYSEQASTLYEAACTRHAQTQPISLPTSYLGVDPAETLNETGFSGFDIHSSAAFTVSIERIMNISADYISYGAGHPLIFSSFAESSADCNYEEYCRRAQLVRIRALVSEQEFSQLVNAPLSATDIEKYYAERLTSLRLAALKRESQRIGNTPIYFWGHGIAYENYKHVFRANHPIAMLDNLAPASSNERRKVDGLDLVHPELELPNKEPVPIVIFARDVHVPRMLDYLKKEFPEYYNHKVIICGLC
;
A
#
# COMPACT_ATOMS: atom_id res chain seq x y z
N MET A 1 -19.95 27.11 6.61
CA MET A 1 -19.27 25.87 7.01
C MET A 1 -20.26 24.74 6.82
N SER A 2 -19.92 23.70 6.06
CA SER A 2 -20.75 22.50 6.00
C SER A 2 -20.78 21.84 7.38
N ASP A 3 -21.82 21.05 7.68
CA ASP A 3 -21.91 20.27 8.92
C ASP A 3 -20.64 19.43 9.18
N PHE A 4 -19.93 19.06 8.11
CA PHE A 4 -18.65 18.37 8.12
C PHE A 4 -17.47 19.24 8.60
N GLU A 5 -17.41 20.53 8.20
CA GLU A 5 -16.36 21.45 8.66
C GLU A 5 -16.56 21.87 10.12
N GLN A 6 -17.81 22.00 10.57
CA GLN A 6 -18.13 22.24 11.98
C GLN A 6 -17.80 21.00 12.84
N PHE A 7 -18.16 19.81 12.38
CA PHE A 7 -17.82 18.56 13.04
C PHE A 7 -16.29 18.34 13.14
N LEU A 8 -15.51 18.62 12.09
CA LEU A 8 -14.04 18.53 12.14
C LEU A 8 -13.42 19.52 13.14
N ALA A 9 -14.03 20.69 13.31
CA ALA A 9 -13.62 21.66 14.33
C ALA A 9 -13.94 21.16 15.75
N ASP A 10 -15.08 20.50 15.92
CA ASP A 10 -15.56 19.94 17.20
C ASP A 10 -14.87 18.61 17.58
N THR A 11 -14.17 17.97 16.63
CA THR A 11 -13.53 16.65 16.80
C THR A 11 -12.01 16.68 16.87
N LYS A 12 -11.38 17.87 16.94
CA LYS A 12 -9.92 18.00 17.16
C LYS A 12 -9.43 17.28 18.43
N ASP A 13 -10.32 17.04 19.41
CA ASP A 13 -10.02 16.34 20.65
C ASP A 13 -10.42 14.84 20.64
N LEU A 14 -11.04 14.34 19.57
CA LEU A 14 -11.60 12.98 19.49
C LEU A 14 -10.60 11.87 19.12
N PHE A 15 -9.32 12.16 18.89
CA PHE A 15 -8.28 11.13 18.97
C PHE A 15 -8.05 10.62 20.41
N THR A 16 -8.78 11.19 21.37
CA THR A 16 -8.95 10.67 22.72
C THR A 16 -10.40 10.23 22.94
N VAL A 17 -10.95 9.28 22.16
CA VAL A 17 -12.19 8.60 22.58
C VAL A 17 -11.83 7.65 23.73
N PRO A 18 -12.22 7.91 24.99
CA PRO A 18 -12.06 6.94 26.06
C PRO A 18 -13.18 5.90 25.89
N GLY A 19 -12.84 4.67 25.49
CA GLY A 19 -13.82 3.58 25.42
C GLY A 19 -13.74 2.64 24.22
N ILE A 20 -12.77 2.79 23.30
CA ILE A 20 -12.45 1.70 22.36
C ILE A 20 -11.55 0.72 23.11
N GLU A 21 -12.15 -0.06 24.00
CA GLU A 21 -11.47 -1.17 24.66
C GLU A 21 -10.99 -2.18 23.62
N LYS A 22 -9.85 -2.79 23.91
CA LYS A 22 -9.30 -3.94 23.20
C LYS A 22 -10.29 -5.11 23.36
N GLU A 23 -11.32 -5.17 22.53
CA GLU A 23 -11.89 -6.47 22.19
C GLU A 23 -11.19 -6.92 20.91
N PRO A 24 -10.25 -7.89 21.00
CA PRO A 24 -9.93 -8.68 19.82
C PRO A 24 -11.26 -9.28 19.36
N LEU A 25 -11.52 -9.31 18.05
CA LEU A 25 -12.48 -10.26 17.52
C LEU A 25 -12.02 -11.64 18.02
N SER A 26 -12.70 -12.14 19.06
CA SER A 26 -12.40 -13.44 19.65
C SER A 26 -12.79 -14.46 18.60
N ASN A 27 -11.76 -15.10 18.01
CA ASN A 27 -11.78 -16.12 16.95
C ASN A 27 -11.74 -15.55 15.51
N GLY A 28 -10.57 -15.60 14.85
CA GLY A 28 -10.45 -15.40 13.39
C GLY A 28 -9.42 -14.37 12.92
N ASN A 29 -8.74 -13.66 13.83
CA ASN A 29 -7.83 -12.55 13.51
C ASN A 29 -6.61 -12.92 12.65
N GLU A 30 -6.30 -14.21 12.50
CA GLU A 30 -5.13 -14.69 11.73
C GLU A 30 -5.34 -14.61 10.20
N HIS A 31 -6.59 -14.40 9.75
CA HIS A 31 -6.97 -14.30 8.34
C HIS A 31 -7.53 -12.93 7.93
N ALA A 32 -7.65 -11.98 8.87
CA ALA A 32 -8.01 -10.60 8.57
C ALA A 32 -6.71 -9.80 8.30
N PHE A 33 -6.49 -9.39 7.05
CA PHE A 33 -5.24 -8.76 6.61
C PHE A 33 -5.20 -7.24 6.84
N MET A 34 -5.95 -6.70 7.81
CA MET A 34 -5.95 -5.26 8.14
C MET A 34 -5.24 -4.98 9.46
N SER A 35 -4.44 -3.90 9.51
CA SER A 35 -3.81 -3.46 10.75
C SER A 35 -4.83 -2.84 11.72
N HIS A 36 -4.47 -2.72 12.99
CA HIS A 36 -5.34 -2.05 13.97
C HIS A 36 -5.65 -0.60 13.59
N ALA A 37 -4.68 0.14 13.02
CA ALA A 37 -4.87 1.52 12.59
C ALA A 37 -5.85 1.62 11.41
N ASP A 38 -5.81 0.65 10.50
CA ASP A 38 -6.70 0.55 9.35
C ASP A 38 -8.14 0.26 9.80
N VAL A 39 -8.33 -0.68 10.71
CA VAL A 39 -9.63 -0.98 11.32
C VAL A 39 -10.19 0.24 12.06
N GLN A 40 -9.34 0.99 12.79
CA GLN A 40 -9.79 2.22 13.47
C GLN A 40 -10.30 3.27 12.48
N LEU A 41 -9.58 3.50 11.37
CA LEU A 41 -10.01 4.43 10.33
C LEU A 41 -11.35 3.99 9.71
N LEU A 42 -11.47 2.70 9.38
CA LEU A 42 -12.70 2.09 8.86
C LEU A 42 -13.88 2.35 9.81
N LYS A 43 -13.74 1.96 11.08
CA LYS A 43 -14.79 2.13 12.10
C LYS A 43 -15.14 3.60 12.31
N PHE A 44 -14.14 4.49 12.31
CA PHE A 44 -14.36 5.94 12.43
C PHE A 44 -15.31 6.47 11.35
N PHE A 45 -15.05 6.17 10.06
CA PHE A 45 -15.90 6.66 8.99
C PHE A 45 -17.26 5.97 8.93
N LEU A 46 -17.35 4.68 9.28
CA LEU A 46 -18.63 3.98 9.38
C LEU A 46 -19.54 4.62 10.44
N GLN A 47 -19.00 4.94 11.61
CA GLN A 47 -19.73 5.63 12.68
C GLN A 47 -20.10 7.07 12.30
N LEU A 48 -19.18 7.77 11.63
CA LEU A 48 -19.36 9.15 11.19
C LEU A 48 -20.45 9.27 10.11
N LYS A 49 -20.41 8.41 9.10
CA LYS A 49 -21.27 8.52 7.91
C LYS A 49 -22.56 7.74 8.04
N LYS A 50 -22.59 6.68 8.87
CA LYS A 50 -23.74 5.78 9.04
C LYS A 50 -24.31 5.36 7.67
N PRO A 51 -23.45 4.81 6.78
CA PRO A 51 -23.81 4.59 5.40
C PRO A 51 -24.97 3.60 5.28
N LYS A 52 -25.80 3.78 4.25
CA LYS A 52 -26.94 2.91 3.94
C LYS A 52 -26.60 1.87 2.89
N LYS A 53 -25.66 2.16 2.00
CA LYS A 53 -25.30 1.28 0.90
C LYS A 53 -23.79 1.19 0.75
N VAL A 54 -23.26 0.10 1.29
CA VAL A 54 -21.82 -0.15 1.38
C VAL A 54 -21.42 -1.13 0.30
N LEU A 55 -20.34 -0.81 -0.42
CA LEU A 55 -19.70 -1.68 -1.40
C LEU A 55 -18.31 -2.08 -0.90
N GLU A 56 -18.06 -3.37 -0.80
CA GLU A 56 -16.74 -3.95 -0.55
C GLU A 56 -16.30 -4.68 -1.82
N ILE A 57 -15.10 -4.37 -2.31
CA ILE A 57 -14.52 -4.98 -3.51
C ILE A 57 -13.17 -5.60 -3.12
N GLY A 58 -13.08 -6.92 -3.23
CA GLY A 58 -11.99 -7.71 -2.67
C GLY A 58 -12.30 -8.10 -1.23
N VAL A 59 -12.73 -9.35 -1.04
CA VAL A 59 -13.31 -9.84 0.21
C VAL A 59 -12.34 -10.82 0.88
N ALA A 60 -11.61 -11.60 0.08
CA ALA A 60 -10.69 -12.62 0.54
C ALA A 60 -11.37 -13.54 1.59
N ALA A 61 -10.81 -13.64 2.81
CA ALA A 61 -11.38 -14.44 3.88
C ALA A 61 -12.68 -13.84 4.49
N GLY A 62 -12.93 -12.55 4.29
CA GLY A 62 -14.10 -11.82 4.84
C GLY A 62 -13.84 -11.08 6.15
N GLY A 63 -12.59 -10.78 6.51
CA GLY A 63 -12.26 -10.08 7.76
C GLY A 63 -12.83 -8.64 7.83
N SER A 64 -12.79 -7.90 6.72
CA SER A 64 -13.39 -6.57 6.59
C SER A 64 -14.91 -6.61 6.69
N ALA A 65 -15.56 -7.58 6.06
CA ALA A 65 -16.99 -7.84 6.20
C ALA A 65 -17.42 -8.05 7.67
N CYS A 66 -16.63 -8.76 8.49
CA CYS A 66 -16.91 -8.87 9.92
C CYS A 66 -16.94 -7.50 10.62
N HIS A 67 -16.01 -6.60 10.30
CA HIS A 67 -16.00 -5.25 10.85
C HIS A 67 -17.17 -4.38 10.36
N PHE A 68 -17.65 -4.59 9.12
CA PHE A 68 -18.88 -3.96 8.66
C PHE A 68 -20.08 -4.43 9.49
N PHE A 69 -20.19 -5.73 9.79
CA PHE A 69 -21.28 -6.25 10.61
C PHE A 69 -21.33 -5.67 12.02
N ASP A 70 -20.18 -5.43 12.64
CA ASP A 70 -20.09 -4.77 13.95
C ASP A 70 -20.61 -3.32 13.95
N CYS A 71 -20.47 -2.62 12.82
CA CYS A 71 -20.56 -1.15 12.78
C CYS A 71 -21.75 -0.62 12.00
N LEU A 72 -22.27 -1.40 11.04
CA LEU A 72 -23.40 -0.98 10.23
C LEU A 72 -24.71 -1.10 10.99
N HIS A 73 -25.55 -0.09 10.80
CA HIS A 73 -26.94 -0.16 11.28
C HIS A 73 -27.71 -1.24 10.51
N SER A 74 -28.69 -1.86 11.16
CA SER A 74 -29.49 -2.96 10.58
C SER A 74 -30.27 -2.56 9.31
N ASP A 75 -30.47 -1.27 9.08
CA ASP A 75 -31.14 -0.74 7.88
C ASP A 75 -30.18 -0.43 6.73
N ALA A 76 -28.88 -0.66 6.91
CA ALA A 76 -27.88 -0.62 5.84
C ALA A 76 -27.86 -1.94 5.06
N THR A 77 -27.29 -1.92 3.87
CA THR A 77 -26.96 -3.10 3.09
C THR A 77 -25.49 -3.09 2.71
N LEU A 78 -24.79 -4.19 3.01
CA LEU A 78 -23.43 -4.48 2.56
C LEU A 78 -23.49 -5.34 1.29
N TYR A 79 -22.81 -4.86 0.25
CA TYR A 79 -22.58 -5.57 -1.01
C TYR A 79 -21.11 -5.94 -1.07
N SER A 80 -20.79 -7.23 -1.05
CA SER A 80 -19.42 -7.74 -1.12
C SER A 80 -19.17 -8.39 -2.47
N VAL A 81 -18.17 -7.92 -3.21
CA VAL A 81 -17.81 -8.37 -4.56
C VAL A 81 -16.41 -8.94 -4.56
N ASP A 82 -16.23 -10.14 -5.09
CA ASP A 82 -14.92 -10.75 -5.26
C ASP A 82 -14.89 -11.53 -6.57
N TYR A 83 -13.83 -11.34 -7.36
CA TYR A 83 -13.65 -12.08 -8.61
C TYR A 83 -13.47 -13.58 -8.34
N ASN A 84 -12.91 -13.95 -7.20
CA ASN A 84 -12.67 -15.34 -6.85
C ASN A 84 -13.88 -15.93 -6.09
N THR A 85 -14.05 -17.25 -6.21
CA THR A 85 -14.95 -18.03 -5.34
C THR A 85 -14.17 -18.76 -4.24
N VAL A 86 -12.86 -18.94 -4.44
CA VAL A 86 -11.93 -19.61 -3.54
C VAL A 86 -10.70 -18.72 -3.35
N LEU A 87 -10.33 -18.47 -2.09
CA LEU A 87 -9.07 -17.85 -1.71
C LEU A 87 -7.99 -18.94 -1.63
N GLU A 88 -6.96 -18.84 -2.47
CA GLU A 88 -5.80 -19.73 -2.43
C GLU A 88 -4.62 -19.03 -1.75
N ILE A 89 -4.10 -19.64 -0.68
CA ILE A 89 -2.92 -19.20 0.05
C ILE A 89 -1.76 -20.10 -0.36
N PRO A 90 -0.58 -19.55 -0.73
CA PRO A 90 0.59 -20.37 -1.06
C PRO A 90 0.91 -21.38 0.06
N ASP A 91 1.18 -22.64 -0.30
CA ASP A 91 1.38 -23.73 0.67
C ASP A 91 2.42 -23.42 1.75
N ALA A 92 3.50 -22.72 1.38
CA ALA A 92 4.54 -22.30 2.34
C ALA A 92 3.98 -21.33 3.39
N LEU A 93 3.12 -20.40 2.98
CA LEU A 93 2.47 -19.43 3.86
C LEU A 93 1.39 -20.13 4.71
N ALA A 94 0.58 -20.99 4.09
CA ALA A 94 -0.44 -21.79 4.78
C ALA A 94 0.19 -22.67 5.88
N THR A 95 1.29 -23.36 5.56
CA THR A 95 2.06 -24.17 6.51
C THR A 95 2.62 -23.33 7.65
N SER A 96 3.22 -22.17 7.35
CA SER A 96 3.77 -21.27 8.39
C SER A 96 2.71 -20.73 9.35
N ARG A 97 1.45 -20.65 8.89
CA ARG A 97 0.30 -20.17 9.66
C ARG A 97 -0.53 -21.31 10.26
N GLY A 98 -0.20 -22.57 9.99
CA GLY A 98 -0.96 -23.72 10.47
C GLY A 98 -2.40 -23.77 9.95
N CYS A 99 -2.66 -23.24 8.76
CA CYS A 99 -4.00 -23.16 8.18
C CYS A 99 -4.10 -23.93 6.85
N GLU A 100 -5.33 -24.17 6.39
CA GLU A 100 -5.56 -24.75 5.05
C GLU A 100 -5.03 -23.81 3.94
N ALA A 101 -4.70 -24.38 2.78
CA ALA A 101 -4.21 -23.61 1.64
C ALA A 101 -5.34 -23.03 0.77
N LYS A 102 -6.58 -23.50 0.95
CA LYS A 102 -7.72 -23.06 0.14
C LYS A 102 -8.94 -22.83 1.03
N PHE A 103 -9.57 -21.68 0.89
CA PHE A 103 -10.78 -21.32 1.62
C PHE A 103 -11.84 -20.80 0.68
N GLU A 104 -13.11 -21.01 1.01
CA GLU A 104 -14.19 -20.29 0.34
C GLU A 104 -14.06 -18.78 0.61
N VAL A 105 -14.27 -17.96 -0.42
CA VAL A 105 -14.29 -16.51 -0.22
C VAL A 105 -15.39 -16.11 0.78
N GLY A 106 -15.03 -15.21 1.69
CA GLY A 106 -15.91 -14.69 2.73
C GLY A 106 -16.28 -15.71 3.81
N TYR A 107 -15.58 -16.83 3.96
CA TYR A 107 -15.95 -17.86 4.95
C TYR A 107 -16.00 -17.34 6.40
N LEU A 108 -15.13 -16.39 6.77
CA LEU A 108 -15.19 -15.75 8.09
C LEU A 108 -16.49 -14.96 8.24
N ALA A 109 -16.81 -14.15 7.24
CA ALA A 109 -18.01 -13.33 7.23
C ALA A 109 -19.29 -14.18 7.27
N LYS A 110 -19.33 -15.30 6.52
CA LYS A 110 -20.43 -16.28 6.56
C LYS A 110 -20.64 -16.89 7.95
N THR A 111 -19.54 -17.21 8.63
CA THR A 111 -19.58 -17.79 9.96
C THR A 111 -20.01 -16.76 11.01
N TYR A 112 -19.60 -15.51 10.84
CA TYR A 112 -19.87 -14.42 11.78
C TYR A 112 -21.25 -13.77 11.60
N HIS A 113 -21.80 -13.79 10.38
CA HIS A 113 -23.04 -13.07 10.06
C HIS A 113 -24.27 -13.65 10.79
N ASP A 114 -24.96 -12.81 11.54
CA ASP A 114 -26.25 -13.10 12.15
C ASP A 114 -27.29 -12.14 11.56
N ALA A 115 -28.13 -12.64 10.65
CA ALA A 115 -29.15 -11.84 9.96
C ALA A 115 -30.19 -11.22 10.90
N SER A 116 -30.29 -11.66 12.16
CA SER A 116 -31.16 -11.03 13.17
C SER A 116 -30.54 -9.81 13.85
N LYS A 117 -29.21 -9.65 13.76
CA LYS A 117 -28.44 -8.60 14.43
C LYS A 117 -27.75 -7.65 13.46
N HIS A 118 -27.30 -8.16 12.32
CA HIS A 118 -26.45 -7.43 11.40
C HIS A 118 -27.23 -6.86 10.21
N ALA A 119 -26.61 -5.91 9.53
CA ALA A 119 -27.08 -5.38 8.26
C ALA A 119 -27.31 -6.50 7.22
N ALA A 120 -28.17 -6.21 6.24
CA ALA A 120 -28.38 -7.11 5.11
C ALA A 120 -27.06 -7.28 4.35
N TRP A 121 -26.71 -8.53 4.03
CA TRP A 121 -25.47 -8.85 3.32
C TRP A 121 -25.79 -9.55 2.00
N LYS A 122 -25.24 -9.01 0.91
CA LYS A 122 -25.39 -9.53 -0.45
C LYS A 122 -24.01 -9.76 -1.04
N THR A 123 -23.81 -10.92 -1.65
CA THR A 123 -22.49 -11.36 -2.13
C THR A 123 -22.51 -11.60 -3.63
N TYR A 124 -21.48 -11.14 -4.31
CA TYR A 124 -21.21 -11.36 -5.73
C TYR A 124 -19.80 -11.97 -5.87
N PHE A 125 -19.68 -13.27 -5.56
CA PHE A 125 -18.42 -14.01 -5.67
C PHE A 125 -18.31 -14.71 -7.04
N GLY A 126 -17.10 -14.79 -7.60
CA GLY A 126 -16.91 -15.28 -8.96
C GLY A 126 -17.20 -14.23 -10.03
N CYS A 127 -17.21 -12.95 -9.65
CA CYS A 127 -17.73 -11.85 -10.46
C CYS A 127 -16.85 -10.61 -10.30
N ASP A 128 -16.53 -9.92 -11.40
CA ASP A 128 -15.88 -8.61 -11.31
C ASP A 128 -16.91 -7.52 -10.95
N ILE A 129 -16.46 -6.36 -10.46
CA ILE A 129 -17.37 -5.24 -10.22
C ILE A 129 -18.00 -4.73 -11.54
N SER A 130 -17.30 -4.80 -12.67
CA SER A 130 -17.83 -4.39 -13.98
C SER A 130 -19.01 -5.25 -14.46
N ASP A 131 -19.10 -6.49 -13.95
CA ASP A 131 -20.18 -7.43 -14.25
C ASP A 131 -21.48 -7.09 -13.48
N CYS A 132 -21.35 -6.67 -12.22
CA CYS A 132 -22.49 -6.63 -11.29
C CYS A 132 -22.91 -5.23 -10.84
N ILE A 133 -22.12 -4.19 -11.10
CA ILE A 133 -22.38 -2.84 -10.57
C ILE A 133 -23.74 -2.27 -11.00
N GLU A 134 -24.22 -2.57 -12.21
CA GLU A 134 -25.53 -2.11 -12.67
C GLU A 134 -26.69 -2.75 -11.87
N GLU A 135 -26.53 -4.01 -11.47
CA GLU A 135 -27.50 -4.71 -10.62
C GLU A 135 -27.46 -4.21 -9.18
N ILE A 136 -26.26 -3.96 -8.64
CA ILE A 136 -26.08 -3.31 -7.34
C ILE A 136 -26.78 -1.95 -7.36
N GLY A 137 -26.61 -1.18 -8.43
CA GLY A 137 -27.27 0.10 -8.68
C GLY A 137 -26.65 1.28 -7.93
N GLY A 138 -27.17 2.48 -8.19
CA GLY A 138 -26.62 3.75 -7.70
C GLY A 138 -26.77 4.00 -6.20
N GLU A 139 -26.41 5.22 -5.78
CA GLU A 139 -26.46 5.72 -4.40
C GLU A 139 -25.58 4.94 -3.41
N ILE A 140 -24.43 4.44 -3.88
CA ILE A 140 -23.43 3.81 -3.01
C ILE A 140 -22.72 4.90 -2.22
N ASP A 141 -22.88 4.91 -0.89
CA ASP A 141 -22.39 5.98 -0.01
C ASP A 141 -21.14 5.60 0.81
N PHE A 142 -20.69 4.35 0.70
CA PHE A 142 -19.41 3.90 1.25
C PHE A 142 -18.81 2.79 0.38
N ILE A 143 -17.51 2.86 0.12
CA ILE A 143 -16.76 1.89 -0.68
C ILE A 143 -15.47 1.52 0.05
N LEU A 144 -15.16 0.22 0.14
CA LEU A 144 -13.83 -0.31 0.46
C LEU A 144 -13.29 -1.03 -0.77
N LEU A 145 -12.11 -0.62 -1.24
CA LEU A 145 -11.42 -1.18 -2.39
C LEU A 145 -10.10 -1.83 -1.93
N ASP A 146 -10.01 -3.16 -2.11
CA ASP A 146 -8.89 -3.98 -1.64
C ASP A 146 -8.69 -5.22 -2.55
N THR A 147 -8.28 -5.02 -3.81
CA THR A 147 -8.27 -6.10 -4.83
C THR A 147 -6.88 -6.69 -5.14
N VAL A 148 -6.28 -6.36 -6.29
CA VAL A 148 -5.11 -7.07 -6.87
C VAL A 148 -3.80 -6.31 -6.68
N HIS A 149 -3.90 -5.02 -6.40
CA HIS A 149 -2.86 -4.06 -6.07
C HIS A 149 -1.87 -3.77 -7.20
N LEU A 150 -2.16 -4.28 -8.40
CA LEU A 150 -1.35 -4.19 -9.60
C LEU A 150 -2.11 -3.43 -10.68
N LEU A 151 -1.41 -2.61 -11.46
CA LEU A 151 -2.00 -1.97 -12.62
C LEU A 151 -2.40 -3.03 -13.67
N PRO A 152 -3.63 -2.96 -14.24
CA PRO A 152 -4.59 -1.86 -14.12
C PRO A 152 -5.75 -2.05 -13.09
N GLY A 153 -5.73 -3.10 -12.27
CA GLY A 153 -6.91 -3.62 -11.54
C GLY A 153 -7.76 -2.59 -10.81
N GLU A 154 -7.22 -1.92 -9.80
CA GLU A 154 -7.97 -0.94 -9.00
C GLU A 154 -8.49 0.24 -9.82
N PHE A 155 -7.79 0.61 -10.90
CA PHE A 155 -8.26 1.64 -11.81
C PHE A 155 -9.50 1.18 -12.56
N LEU A 156 -9.53 -0.07 -13.04
CA LEU A 156 -10.70 -0.65 -13.70
C LEU A 156 -11.88 -0.75 -12.74
N SER A 157 -11.65 -1.15 -11.49
CA SER A 157 -12.70 -1.19 -10.47
C SER A 157 -13.26 0.21 -10.20
N TYR A 158 -12.40 1.20 -9.97
CA TYR A 158 -12.81 2.60 -9.75
C TYR A 158 -13.63 3.16 -10.90
N LEU A 159 -13.15 2.96 -12.14
CA LEU A 159 -13.86 3.39 -13.34
C LEU A 159 -15.23 2.70 -13.48
N SER A 160 -15.36 1.46 -13.03
CA SER A 160 -16.62 0.72 -13.09
C SER A 160 -17.64 1.22 -12.07
N PHE A 161 -17.24 1.47 -10.82
CA PHE A 161 -18.20 1.84 -9.77
C PHE A 161 -18.51 3.33 -9.69
N LEU A 162 -17.62 4.24 -10.12
CA LEU A 162 -17.77 5.69 -9.94
C LEU A 162 -19.13 6.26 -10.41
N PRO A 163 -19.74 5.82 -11.52
CA PRO A 163 -21.06 6.32 -11.94
C PRO A 163 -22.18 6.06 -10.92
N PHE A 164 -22.03 5.04 -10.09
CA PHE A 164 -23.03 4.54 -9.15
C PHE A 164 -22.83 5.09 -7.73
N VAL A 165 -21.75 5.83 -7.50
CA VAL A 165 -21.42 6.43 -6.20
C VAL A 165 -22.32 7.63 -5.91
N ALA A 166 -22.76 7.76 -4.66
CA ALA A 166 -23.48 8.92 -4.14
C ALA A 166 -22.54 10.13 -3.97
N ASN A 167 -23.09 11.34 -4.00
CA ASN A 167 -22.28 12.50 -3.63
C ASN A 167 -21.95 12.47 -2.12
N ASN A 168 -20.73 12.85 -1.75
CA ASN A 168 -20.15 12.72 -0.41
C ASN A 168 -19.93 11.29 0.10
N ALA A 169 -19.96 10.29 -0.79
CA ALA A 169 -19.60 8.93 -0.44
C ALA A 169 -18.15 8.85 0.05
N VAL A 170 -17.89 7.88 0.93
CA VAL A 170 -16.53 7.58 1.38
C VAL A 170 -15.94 6.47 0.51
N LEU A 171 -14.79 6.71 -0.10
CA LEU A 171 -13.97 5.69 -0.75
C LEU A 171 -12.73 5.42 0.10
N MET A 172 -12.62 4.21 0.62
CA MET A 172 -11.43 3.68 1.25
C MET A 172 -10.66 2.81 0.28
N ILE A 173 -9.36 3.04 0.17
CA ILE A 173 -8.44 2.27 -0.64
C ILE A 173 -7.43 1.67 0.34
N HIS A 174 -7.44 0.35 0.45
CA HIS A 174 -6.49 -0.38 1.29
C HIS A 174 -5.16 -0.57 0.54
N ASP A 175 -4.13 -1.02 1.23
CA ASP A 175 -2.81 -1.32 0.66
C ASP A 175 -2.16 -0.19 -0.17
N ILE A 176 -2.46 1.07 0.14
CA ILE A 176 -1.83 2.23 -0.53
C ILE A 176 -0.32 2.31 -0.25
N ALA A 177 0.16 1.58 0.76
CA ALA A 177 1.57 1.50 1.08
C ALA A 177 2.18 0.11 0.77
N LEU A 178 1.47 -0.79 0.09
CA LEU A 178 1.95 -2.15 -0.16
C LEU A 178 3.29 -2.19 -0.92
N SER A 179 3.47 -1.34 -1.93
CA SER A 179 4.78 -1.18 -2.61
C SER A 179 5.92 -0.72 -1.69
N SER A 180 5.61 -0.10 -0.55
CA SER A 180 6.57 0.39 0.44
C SER A 180 6.73 -0.58 1.63
N ILE A 181 5.67 -1.33 1.97
CA ILE A 181 5.61 -2.22 3.14
C ILE A 181 6.06 -3.64 2.81
N SER A 182 5.98 -4.07 1.56
CA SER A 182 6.30 -5.43 1.16
C SER A 182 7.73 -5.92 1.46
N ASN A 183 8.72 -5.02 1.51
CA ASN A 183 10.08 -5.35 1.99
C ASN A 183 10.11 -5.80 3.47
N LEU A 184 9.03 -5.59 4.22
CA LEU A 184 8.91 -5.97 5.64
C LEU A 184 8.22 -7.33 5.84
N TYR A 185 7.48 -7.86 4.85
CA TYR A 185 6.54 -8.97 5.07
C TYR A 185 6.74 -10.24 4.23
N SER A 186 7.55 -10.28 3.16
CA SER A 186 7.70 -11.53 2.39
C SER A 186 9.12 -11.93 2.02
N THR A 187 9.42 -13.20 2.32
CA THR A 187 10.49 -14.01 1.72
C THR A 187 10.04 -14.68 0.42
N VAL A 188 8.80 -14.44 -0.05
CA VAL A 188 8.12 -15.35 -0.98
C VAL A 188 7.92 -14.73 -2.36
N LEU A 189 7.62 -13.42 -2.51
CA LEU A 189 7.39 -12.81 -3.84
C LEU A 189 7.87 -11.34 -3.98
N PRO A 190 9.19 -11.05 -3.84
CA PRO A 190 9.72 -9.69 -3.83
C PRO A 190 9.44 -8.86 -5.11
N GLU A 191 9.21 -9.53 -6.25
CA GLU A 191 9.06 -8.86 -7.55
C GLU A 191 7.63 -8.38 -7.83
N ILE A 192 6.61 -9.05 -7.30
CA ILE A 192 5.19 -8.65 -7.46
C ILE A 192 4.89 -7.49 -6.51
N GLU A 193 5.42 -7.57 -5.32
CA GLU A 193 5.29 -6.62 -4.24
C GLU A 193 5.89 -5.24 -4.58
N LYS A 194 7.09 -5.19 -5.21
CA LYS A 194 7.67 -3.93 -5.73
C LYS A 194 6.82 -3.25 -6.82
N LYS A 195 5.98 -4.03 -7.49
CA LYS A 195 5.08 -3.57 -8.56
C LYS A 195 3.69 -3.19 -8.04
N SER A 196 3.45 -3.36 -6.73
CA SER A 196 2.16 -3.12 -6.07
C SER A 196 1.96 -1.66 -5.66
N TYR A 197 2.19 -0.73 -6.60
CA TYR A 197 2.01 0.71 -6.39
C TYR A 197 0.69 1.24 -6.99
N CYS A 198 -0.16 0.34 -7.52
CA CYS A 198 -1.44 0.68 -8.15
C CYS A 198 -2.32 1.54 -7.23
N ASN A 199 -2.48 1.10 -5.97
CA ASN A 199 -3.37 1.74 -5.00
C ASN A 199 -2.89 3.15 -4.63
N LEU A 200 -1.57 3.32 -4.46
CA LEU A 200 -0.96 4.63 -4.23
C LEU A 200 -1.18 5.57 -5.41
N LEU A 201 -1.00 5.08 -6.63
CA LEU A 201 -1.23 5.87 -7.83
C LEU A 201 -2.70 6.25 -7.99
N LEU A 202 -3.63 5.32 -7.79
CA LEU A 202 -5.06 5.60 -7.85
C LEU A 202 -5.44 6.66 -6.81
N PHE A 203 -5.03 6.45 -5.55
CA PHE A 203 -5.26 7.39 -4.47
C PHE A 203 -4.68 8.77 -4.78
N SER A 204 -3.51 8.84 -5.43
CA SER A 204 -2.89 10.10 -5.85
C SER A 204 -3.62 10.77 -7.01
N ALA A 205 -4.11 9.99 -7.98
CA ALA A 205 -4.81 10.49 -9.17
C ALA A 205 -6.22 11.06 -8.88
N ILE A 206 -6.89 10.55 -7.84
CA ILE A 206 -8.21 11.05 -7.40
C ILE A 206 -8.03 12.41 -6.72
N MET A 207 -8.49 13.51 -7.32
CA MET A 207 -8.20 14.86 -6.83
C MET A 207 -9.37 15.46 -6.02
N GLN A 208 -9.60 14.95 -4.82
CA GLN A 208 -10.72 15.36 -3.95
C GLN A 208 -10.30 16.29 -2.82
N LYS A 209 -11.22 17.16 -2.36
CA LYS A 209 -10.94 18.16 -1.31
C LYS A 209 -10.55 17.51 0.02
N HIS A 210 -11.15 16.37 0.35
CA HIS A 210 -10.99 15.72 1.65
C HIS A 210 -10.37 14.33 1.46
N LYS A 211 -9.10 14.22 1.84
CA LYS A 211 -8.32 12.98 1.88
C LYS A 211 -7.81 12.73 3.30
N TYR A 212 -7.83 11.47 3.71
CA TYR A 212 -7.45 10.99 5.03
C TYR A 212 -6.62 9.73 4.89
N PHE A 213 -5.93 9.37 5.97
CA PHE A 213 -5.01 8.25 6.03
C PHE A 213 -5.17 7.54 7.37
N SER A 214 -4.87 6.24 7.42
CA SER A 214 -4.82 5.52 8.68
C SER A 214 -3.68 6.05 9.55
N TYR A 215 -3.91 6.11 10.87
CA TYR A 215 -2.92 6.64 11.80
C TYR A 215 -1.83 5.62 12.07
N ALA A 216 -0.85 5.56 11.16
CA ALA A 216 0.30 4.68 11.24
C ALA A 216 1.57 5.40 10.73
N PRO A 217 2.78 4.96 11.12
CA PRO A 217 4.03 5.51 10.59
C PRO A 217 4.12 5.46 9.06
N ILE A 218 3.59 4.39 8.46
CA ILE A 218 3.30 4.29 7.03
C ILE A 218 1.80 4.00 6.92
N PRO A 219 0.97 4.98 6.51
CA PRO A 219 -0.44 4.74 6.34
C PRO A 219 -0.69 3.73 5.23
N ASN A 220 -1.32 2.61 5.57
CA ASN A 220 -1.65 1.56 4.61
C ASN A 220 -3.05 1.70 4.02
N MET A 221 -3.91 2.52 4.63
CA MET A 221 -5.23 2.82 4.12
C MET A 221 -5.39 4.31 3.85
N GLY A 222 -5.85 4.63 2.65
CA GLY A 222 -6.25 5.96 2.24
C GLY A 222 -7.77 6.07 2.21
N CYS A 223 -8.31 7.22 2.58
CA CYS A 223 -9.73 7.51 2.52
C CYS A 223 -9.99 8.83 1.79
N VAL A 224 -11.02 8.85 0.96
CA VAL A 224 -11.41 10.01 0.15
C VAL A 224 -12.92 10.24 0.28
N VAL A 225 -13.33 11.49 0.49
CA VAL A 225 -14.76 11.87 0.37
C VAL A 225 -15.01 12.34 -1.06
N ILE A 226 -15.89 11.64 -1.78
CA ILE A 226 -16.15 11.85 -3.20
C ILE A 226 -17.14 12.99 -3.40
N ASP A 227 -16.67 14.10 -3.96
CA ASP A 227 -17.52 14.99 -4.77
C ASP A 227 -17.65 14.37 -6.16
N LYS A 228 -18.85 13.93 -6.50
CA LYS A 228 -19.12 13.17 -7.73
C LYS A 228 -18.83 14.01 -8.97
N LYS A 229 -19.22 15.29 -8.97
CA LYS A 229 -18.99 16.17 -10.11
C LYS A 229 -17.49 16.37 -10.33
N MET A 230 -16.75 16.68 -9.26
CA MET A 230 -15.30 16.85 -9.31
C MET A 230 -14.60 15.57 -9.77
N ALA A 231 -15.06 14.40 -9.32
CA ALA A 231 -14.50 13.11 -9.72
C ALA A 231 -14.62 12.86 -11.24
N PHE A 232 -15.77 13.18 -11.82
CA PHE A 232 -15.98 13.08 -13.27
C PHE A 232 -15.18 14.13 -14.05
N GLU A 233 -15.11 15.37 -13.58
CA GLU A 233 -14.31 16.44 -14.21
C GLU A 233 -12.82 16.11 -14.26
N GLN A 234 -12.33 15.29 -13.33
CA GLN A 234 -10.91 14.93 -13.21
C GLN A 234 -10.61 13.49 -13.64
N ILE A 235 -11.58 12.81 -14.27
CA ILE A 235 -11.42 11.40 -14.65
C ILE A 235 -10.23 11.16 -15.59
N GLY A 236 -9.83 12.19 -16.35
CA GLY A 236 -8.63 12.16 -17.18
C GLY A 236 -7.36 11.82 -16.39
N ASN A 237 -7.24 12.20 -15.12
CA ASN A 237 -6.09 11.83 -14.29
C ASN A 237 -6.01 10.32 -14.09
N VAL A 238 -7.15 9.68 -13.82
CA VAL A 238 -7.25 8.24 -13.64
C VAL A 238 -6.99 7.51 -14.96
N LEU A 239 -7.60 7.97 -16.05
CA LEU A 239 -7.41 7.37 -17.38
C LEU A 239 -5.97 7.50 -17.90
N ASN A 240 -5.31 8.63 -17.65
CA ASN A 240 -3.91 8.82 -18.06
C ASN A 240 -2.95 7.84 -17.36
N MET A 241 -3.26 7.39 -16.15
CA MET A 241 -2.44 6.39 -15.47
C MET A 241 -2.53 4.99 -16.11
N LEU A 242 -3.60 4.70 -16.88
CA LEU A 242 -3.70 3.43 -17.61
C LEU A 242 -2.66 3.28 -18.73
N PHE A 243 -1.98 4.36 -19.14
CA PHE A 243 -0.90 4.31 -20.12
C PHE A 243 0.46 3.87 -19.52
N LEU A 244 0.56 3.80 -18.19
CA LEU A 244 1.69 3.18 -17.50
C LEU A 244 1.70 1.67 -17.77
N ASP A 245 2.86 1.04 -17.56
CA ASP A 245 3.04 -0.39 -17.81
C ASP A 245 2.12 -1.25 -16.94
N TRP A 246 1.40 -2.18 -17.58
CA TRP A 246 0.57 -3.15 -16.87
C TRP A 246 1.42 -4.35 -16.49
N TYR A 247 1.26 -4.82 -15.25
CA TYR A 247 2.02 -5.97 -14.75
C TYR A 247 1.30 -7.30 -14.89
N TYR A 248 0.04 -7.25 -15.33
CA TYR A 248 -0.73 -8.40 -15.75
C TYR A 248 -1.74 -7.96 -16.81
N THR A 249 -2.28 -8.92 -17.56
CA THR A 249 -3.38 -8.66 -18.49
C THR A 249 -4.69 -9.11 -17.84
N PRO A 250 -5.62 -8.19 -17.56
CA PRO A 250 -6.95 -8.56 -17.11
C PRO A 250 -7.66 -9.42 -18.16
N PRO A 251 -8.55 -10.34 -17.76
CA PRO A 251 -9.42 -11.05 -18.69
C PRO A 251 -10.13 -10.09 -19.67
N GLU A 252 -10.20 -10.47 -20.94
CA GLU A 252 -10.84 -9.67 -22.00
C GLU A 252 -12.28 -9.26 -21.63
N LYS A 253 -12.99 -10.13 -20.91
CA LYS A 253 -14.32 -9.87 -20.38
C LYS A 253 -14.36 -8.61 -19.50
N ILE A 254 -13.43 -8.47 -18.54
CA ILE A 254 -13.35 -7.31 -17.64
C ILE A 254 -13.05 -6.04 -18.44
N LEU A 255 -12.11 -6.11 -19.40
CA LEU A 255 -11.78 -4.97 -20.25
C LEU A 255 -12.97 -4.53 -21.11
N THR A 256 -13.69 -5.49 -21.68
CA THR A 256 -14.86 -5.23 -22.54
C THR A 256 -16.01 -4.62 -21.76
N GLN A 257 -16.29 -5.14 -20.56
CA GLN A 257 -17.36 -4.66 -19.69
C GLN A 257 -17.07 -3.29 -19.10
N THR A 258 -15.84 -3.08 -18.62
CA THR A 258 -15.39 -1.75 -18.18
C THR A 258 -15.53 -0.75 -19.34
N GLY A 259 -15.12 -1.11 -20.56
CA GLY A 259 -15.30 -0.28 -21.75
C GLY A 259 -16.77 0.03 -22.07
N ALA A 260 -17.67 -0.94 -21.87
CA ALA A 260 -19.11 -0.73 -22.05
C ALA A 260 -19.69 0.26 -21.03
N LEU A 261 -19.25 0.18 -19.76
CA LEU A 261 -19.60 1.16 -18.73
C LEU A 261 -19.06 2.55 -19.10
N LEU A 262 -17.83 2.64 -19.62
CA LEU A 262 -17.27 3.93 -20.05
C LEU A 262 -18.08 4.57 -21.17
N ARG A 263 -18.41 3.83 -22.22
CA ARG A 263 -19.25 4.34 -23.32
C ARG A 263 -20.65 4.76 -22.86
N LYS A 264 -21.17 4.16 -21.79
CA LYS A 264 -22.52 4.43 -21.27
C LYS A 264 -22.56 5.63 -20.32
N TYR A 265 -21.56 5.79 -19.46
CA TYR A 265 -21.62 6.71 -18.32
C TYR A 265 -20.61 7.85 -18.36
N TYR A 266 -19.62 7.80 -19.26
CA TYR A 266 -18.56 8.80 -19.35
C TYR A 266 -18.63 9.54 -20.69
N SER A 267 -17.80 10.58 -20.83
CA SER A 267 -17.67 11.28 -22.10
C SER A 267 -17.05 10.38 -23.17
N GLU A 268 -17.34 10.69 -24.44
CA GLU A 268 -16.72 10.02 -25.59
C GLU A 268 -15.19 10.05 -25.48
N GLN A 269 -14.61 11.20 -25.14
CA GLN A 269 -13.17 11.35 -24.92
C GLN A 269 -12.63 10.38 -23.85
N ALA A 270 -13.32 10.21 -22.73
CA ALA A 270 -12.91 9.29 -21.68
C ALA A 270 -12.93 7.84 -22.17
N SER A 271 -13.97 7.45 -22.90
CA SER A 271 -14.06 6.12 -23.51
C SER A 271 -12.96 5.86 -24.56
N THR A 272 -12.63 6.87 -25.38
CA THR A 272 -11.54 6.78 -26.37
C THR A 272 -10.17 6.64 -25.70
N LEU A 273 -9.91 7.39 -24.61
CA LEU A 273 -8.64 7.27 -23.88
C LEU A 273 -8.46 5.88 -23.28
N TYR A 274 -9.53 5.29 -22.73
CA TYR A 274 -9.53 3.93 -22.24
C TYR A 274 -9.24 2.92 -23.34
N GLU A 275 -9.95 2.99 -24.46
CA GLU A 275 -9.74 2.08 -25.61
C GLU A 275 -8.31 2.21 -26.17
N ALA A 276 -7.75 3.42 -26.20
CA ALA A 276 -6.36 3.65 -26.59
C ALA A 276 -5.36 3.01 -25.60
N ALA A 277 -5.60 3.10 -24.29
CA ALA A 277 -4.78 2.45 -23.28
C ALA A 277 -4.83 0.91 -23.42
N CYS A 278 -6.03 0.32 -23.56
CA CYS A 278 -6.19 -1.11 -23.82
C CYS A 278 -5.47 -1.55 -25.11
N THR A 279 -5.59 -0.77 -26.20
CA THR A 279 -4.93 -1.08 -27.48
C THR A 279 -3.41 -1.05 -27.36
N ARG A 280 -2.86 -0.05 -26.65
CA ARG A 280 -1.42 0.02 -26.37
C ARG A 280 -0.93 -1.24 -25.68
N HIS A 281 -1.64 -1.68 -24.64
CA HIS A 281 -1.22 -2.84 -23.84
C HIS A 281 -1.44 -4.18 -24.56
N ALA A 282 -2.43 -4.28 -25.44
CA ALA A 282 -2.60 -5.46 -26.29
C ALA A 282 -1.43 -5.65 -27.28
N GLN A 283 -0.73 -4.57 -27.64
CA GLN A 283 0.40 -4.59 -28.57
C GLN A 283 1.76 -4.85 -27.89
N THR A 284 1.85 -4.62 -26.59
CA THR A 284 3.06 -4.87 -25.78
C THR A 284 2.91 -6.22 -25.08
N GLN A 285 3.77 -7.20 -25.37
CA GLN A 285 3.68 -8.50 -24.69
C GLN A 285 3.88 -8.32 -23.17
N PRO A 286 2.91 -8.73 -22.33
CA PRO A 286 3.05 -8.66 -20.89
C PRO A 286 4.04 -9.71 -20.37
N ILE A 287 4.62 -9.43 -19.20
CA ILE A 287 5.35 -10.44 -18.43
C ILE A 287 4.31 -11.43 -17.86
N SER A 288 4.47 -12.73 -18.15
CA SER A 288 3.59 -13.79 -17.63
C SER A 288 3.69 -13.89 -16.10
N LEU A 289 2.61 -13.64 -15.37
CA LEU A 289 2.52 -13.97 -13.94
C LEU A 289 2.08 -15.43 -13.74
N PRO A 290 2.45 -16.07 -12.62
CA PRO A 290 1.93 -17.39 -12.25
C PRO A 290 0.40 -17.39 -12.17
N THR A 291 -0.24 -18.39 -12.76
CA THR A 291 -1.70 -18.56 -12.86
C THR A 291 -2.44 -18.57 -11.52
N SER A 292 -1.75 -18.88 -10.43
CA SER A 292 -2.31 -18.88 -9.06
C SER A 292 -2.77 -17.50 -8.57
N TYR A 293 -2.38 -16.40 -9.24
CA TYR A 293 -2.84 -15.04 -8.92
C TYR A 293 -4.01 -14.55 -9.78
N LEU A 294 -4.32 -15.24 -10.89
CA LEU A 294 -5.36 -14.83 -11.84
C LEU A 294 -6.61 -15.72 -11.79
N GLY A 295 -6.60 -16.78 -10.97
CA GLY A 295 -7.75 -17.69 -10.84
C GLY A 295 -8.13 -18.41 -12.15
N VAL A 296 -7.21 -18.52 -13.11
CA VAL A 296 -7.46 -19.18 -14.40
C VAL A 296 -6.82 -20.57 -14.42
N ASP A 297 -7.65 -21.59 -14.65
CA ASP A 297 -7.24 -22.95 -14.97
C ASP A 297 -6.50 -22.95 -16.34
N PRO A 298 -5.27 -23.48 -16.47
CA PRO A 298 -4.49 -23.43 -17.72
C PRO A 298 -5.06 -24.26 -18.89
N ALA A 299 -6.26 -24.83 -18.79
CA ALA A 299 -6.72 -25.88 -19.69
C ALA A 299 -7.19 -25.43 -21.08
N GLU A 300 -7.30 -24.13 -21.38
CA GLU A 300 -7.76 -23.68 -22.70
C GLU A 300 -6.98 -22.49 -23.24
N THR A 301 -5.71 -22.71 -23.61
CA THR A 301 -5.09 -22.21 -24.87
C THR A 301 -3.58 -22.36 -24.79
N LEU A 302 -3.02 -23.31 -25.54
CA LEU A 302 -1.68 -23.22 -26.12
C LEU A 302 -1.49 -24.41 -27.07
N ASN A 303 -1.88 -24.20 -28.34
CA ASN A 303 -1.31 -24.96 -29.43
C ASN A 303 -0.25 -24.09 -30.12
N GLU A 304 0.94 -24.68 -30.21
CA GLU A 304 1.94 -24.49 -31.26
C GLU A 304 2.42 -23.06 -31.55
N THR A 305 3.63 -22.75 -31.11
CA THR A 305 4.76 -22.60 -32.04
C THR A 305 6.06 -22.49 -31.24
N GLY A 306 6.97 -23.42 -31.52
CA GLY A 306 8.31 -23.38 -30.95
C GLY A 306 9.13 -22.26 -31.56
N PHE A 307 9.82 -21.51 -30.71
CA PHE A 307 10.99 -20.75 -31.11
C PHE A 307 12.02 -20.77 -29.98
N SER A 308 13.13 -21.43 -30.27
CA SER A 308 14.31 -21.53 -29.41
C SER A 308 15.22 -20.32 -29.64
N GLY A 309 15.69 -19.73 -28.54
CA GLY A 309 16.94 -18.97 -28.50
C GLY A 309 16.78 -17.48 -28.69
N PHE A 310 16.80 -16.74 -27.58
CA PHE A 310 17.43 -15.42 -27.54
C PHE A 310 18.16 -15.24 -26.21
N ASP A 311 19.46 -15.03 -26.35
CA ASP A 311 20.40 -14.68 -25.30
C ASP A 311 20.36 -13.14 -25.15
N ILE A 312 20.09 -12.64 -23.94
CA ILE A 312 20.16 -11.19 -23.64
C ILE A 312 21.00 -11.02 -22.38
N HIS A 313 22.31 -10.94 -22.59
CA HIS A 313 23.18 -10.15 -21.74
C HIS A 313 22.84 -8.65 -21.89
N SER A 314 22.86 -7.94 -20.77
CA SER A 314 22.82 -6.48 -20.58
C SER A 314 21.44 -5.80 -20.59
N SER A 315 20.89 -5.61 -19.40
CA SER A 315 20.38 -4.29 -18.99
C SER A 315 20.54 -4.15 -17.48
N ALA A 316 21.32 -3.16 -17.05
CA ALA A 316 21.45 -2.79 -15.65
C ALA A 316 20.19 -2.01 -15.25
N ALA A 317 19.18 -2.74 -14.76
CA ALA A 317 17.95 -2.14 -14.25
C ALA A 317 18.12 -1.78 -12.77
N PHE A 318 18.28 -0.49 -12.51
CA PHE A 318 18.28 0.10 -11.17
C PHE A 318 16.94 -0.17 -10.48
N THR A 319 16.98 -0.94 -9.40
CA THR A 319 15.85 -1.16 -8.50
C THR A 319 16.10 -0.32 -7.24
N VAL A 320 15.31 0.73 -7.02
CA VAL A 320 15.42 1.60 -5.84
C VAL A 320 14.40 1.14 -4.80
N SER A 321 14.85 0.71 -3.63
CA SER A 321 13.96 0.30 -2.53
C SER A 321 13.35 1.51 -1.79
N ILE A 322 12.09 1.37 -1.36
CA ILE A 322 11.30 2.40 -0.67
C ILE A 322 11.13 2.02 0.81
N GLU A 323 12.23 1.95 1.56
CA GLU A 323 12.22 1.97 3.04
C GLU A 323 12.03 3.39 3.62
N ARG A 324 11.59 4.33 2.77
CA ARG A 324 12.24 5.64 2.75
C ARG A 324 11.26 6.82 3.03
N ILE A 325 9.99 6.55 3.32
CA ILE A 325 8.97 7.54 3.73
C ILE A 325 8.48 7.26 5.16
N MET A 326 9.35 7.46 6.14
CA MET A 326 9.00 7.23 7.55
C MET A 326 9.31 8.48 8.38
N ASN A 327 8.29 8.93 9.13
CA ASN A 327 8.30 9.96 10.17
C ASN A 327 8.25 11.45 9.75
N ILE A 328 7.08 11.92 9.29
CA ILE A 328 6.59 13.26 9.63
C ILE A 328 5.18 13.10 10.21
N SER A 329 5.05 13.14 11.53
CA SER A 329 3.77 13.38 12.18
C SER A 329 4.00 13.82 13.63
N ALA A 330 4.03 15.14 13.82
CA ALA A 330 3.66 15.81 15.06
C ALA A 330 3.29 17.28 14.82
N ASP A 331 3.81 17.92 13.76
CA ASP A 331 3.57 19.36 13.50
C ASP A 331 2.67 19.68 12.29
N TYR A 332 2.13 18.69 11.57
CA TYR A 332 1.40 18.92 10.31
C TYR A 332 -0.13 18.91 10.41
N ILE A 333 -0.69 18.86 11.62
CA ILE A 333 -2.13 18.95 11.86
C ILE A 333 -2.52 20.43 12.03
N SER A 334 -2.49 21.25 10.98
CA SER A 334 -3.38 22.41 10.80
C SER A 334 -3.00 23.36 9.66
N TYR A 335 -3.11 22.98 8.39
CA TYR A 335 -3.33 23.94 7.29
C TYR A 335 -4.04 23.15 6.19
N GLY A 336 -5.32 23.35 5.87
CA GLY A 336 -5.97 24.61 5.52
C GLY A 336 -6.46 24.44 4.08
N ALA A 337 -7.77 24.24 3.92
CA ALA A 337 -8.43 24.13 2.63
C ALA A 337 -8.15 25.35 1.74
N GLY A 338 -7.74 25.13 0.49
CA GLY A 338 -7.56 26.24 -0.45
C GLY A 338 -6.90 25.86 -1.77
N HIS A 339 -7.74 25.75 -2.81
CA HIS A 339 -7.48 25.93 -4.25
C HIS A 339 -7.03 24.73 -5.14
N PRO A 340 -7.78 24.46 -6.24
CA PRO A 340 -7.53 23.40 -7.23
C PRO A 340 -6.64 23.86 -8.39
N LEU A 341 -5.65 24.72 -8.14
CA LEU A 341 -4.99 25.53 -9.18
C LEU A 341 -4.03 24.75 -10.11
N ILE A 342 -3.73 23.49 -9.85
CA ILE A 342 -2.60 22.82 -10.51
C ILE A 342 -2.99 22.10 -11.81
N PHE A 343 -4.21 21.57 -11.99
CA PHE A 343 -4.58 20.86 -13.24
C PHE A 343 -5.40 21.66 -14.25
N SER A 344 -5.94 22.83 -13.90
CA SER A 344 -6.55 23.71 -14.90
C SER A 344 -5.55 24.21 -15.94
N SER A 345 -4.24 24.21 -15.64
CA SER A 345 -3.17 24.51 -16.59
C SER A 345 -2.63 23.30 -17.37
N PHE A 346 -3.07 22.07 -17.05
CA PHE A 346 -2.60 20.84 -17.71
C PHE A 346 -3.59 20.28 -18.74
N ALA A 347 -4.70 20.99 -18.98
CA ALA A 347 -5.73 20.63 -19.95
C ALA A 347 -5.38 21.00 -21.41
N GLU A 348 -4.17 21.50 -21.69
CA GLU A 348 -3.73 21.72 -23.07
C GLU A 348 -3.32 20.39 -23.72
N SER A 349 -3.81 20.20 -24.95
CA SER A 349 -3.94 18.93 -25.66
C SER A 349 -2.79 17.95 -25.48
N SER A 350 -3.13 16.72 -25.05
CA SER A 350 -2.23 15.57 -24.94
C SER A 350 -1.54 15.13 -26.24
N ALA A 351 -1.82 15.80 -27.37
CA ALA A 351 -1.19 15.55 -28.66
C ALA A 351 0.28 16.03 -28.74
N ASP A 352 0.69 16.97 -27.88
CA ASP A 352 2.03 17.62 -27.96
C ASP A 352 2.94 17.35 -26.74
N CYS A 353 2.54 16.48 -25.80
CA CYS A 353 3.39 16.15 -24.66
C CYS A 353 4.53 15.22 -25.09
N ASN A 354 5.76 15.73 -25.17
CA ASN A 354 6.93 14.89 -25.39
C ASN A 354 7.15 13.91 -24.21
N TYR A 355 7.81 12.78 -24.47
CA TYR A 355 8.03 11.71 -23.48
C TYR A 355 8.77 12.21 -22.22
N GLU A 356 9.69 13.17 -22.39
CA GLU A 356 10.44 13.75 -21.28
C GLU A 356 9.53 14.53 -20.31
N GLU A 357 8.60 15.33 -20.83
CA GLU A 357 7.61 16.05 -20.03
C GLU A 357 6.65 15.08 -19.33
N TYR A 358 6.28 13.97 -19.98
CA TYR A 358 5.51 12.92 -19.35
C TYR A 358 6.25 12.29 -18.15
N CYS A 359 7.52 11.88 -18.35
CA CYS A 359 8.36 11.36 -17.28
C CYS A 359 8.53 12.37 -16.15
N ARG A 360 8.75 13.66 -16.48
CA ARG A 360 8.83 14.75 -15.50
C ARG A 360 7.57 14.81 -14.65
N ARG A 361 6.40 14.79 -15.28
CA ARG A 361 5.09 14.82 -14.61
C ARG A 361 4.88 13.60 -13.72
N ALA A 362 5.25 12.40 -14.17
CA ALA A 362 5.18 11.20 -13.34
C ALA A 362 6.06 11.30 -12.08
N GLN A 363 7.28 11.84 -12.21
CA GLN A 363 8.16 12.07 -11.07
C GLN A 363 7.62 13.15 -10.12
N LEU A 364 6.97 14.19 -10.63
CA LEU A 364 6.27 15.19 -9.82
C LEU A 364 5.13 14.55 -9.01
N VAL A 365 4.36 13.62 -9.58
CA VAL A 365 3.33 12.92 -8.80
C VAL A 365 3.98 12.11 -7.66
N ARG A 366 5.11 11.43 -7.91
CA ARG A 366 5.84 10.66 -6.88
C ARG A 366 6.36 11.54 -5.74
N ILE A 367 6.93 12.71 -6.06
CA ILE A 367 7.50 13.60 -5.04
C ILE A 367 6.43 14.29 -4.20
N ARG A 368 5.21 14.45 -4.73
CA ARG A 368 4.10 15.15 -4.05
C ARG A 368 3.87 14.63 -2.63
N ALA A 369 4.04 13.33 -2.40
CA ALA A 369 3.89 12.70 -1.10
C ALA A 369 4.97 13.09 -0.06
N LEU A 370 6.08 13.72 -0.48
CA LEU A 370 7.26 14.00 0.36
C LEU A 370 7.50 15.47 0.67
N VAL A 371 6.76 16.36 0.00
CA VAL A 371 7.03 17.79 0.02
C VAL A 371 5.79 18.58 0.41
N SER A 372 6.01 19.75 1.02
CA SER A 372 4.90 20.66 1.33
C SER A 372 4.22 21.16 0.06
N GLU A 373 3.01 21.73 0.17
CA GLU A 373 2.34 22.35 -0.99
C GLU A 373 3.21 23.45 -1.62
N GLN A 374 3.81 24.31 -0.80
CA GLN A 374 4.66 25.40 -1.28
C GLN A 374 5.89 24.86 -2.05
N GLU A 375 6.55 23.86 -1.49
CA GLU A 375 7.72 23.20 -2.08
C GLU A 375 7.33 22.45 -3.37
N PHE A 376 6.18 21.77 -3.38
CA PHE A 376 5.65 21.13 -4.57
C PHE A 376 5.38 22.14 -5.68
N SER A 377 4.73 23.26 -5.36
CA SER A 377 4.43 24.32 -6.31
C SER A 377 5.72 24.92 -6.91
N GLN A 378 6.78 25.03 -6.11
CA GLN A 378 8.10 25.43 -6.61
C GLN A 378 8.68 24.39 -7.57
N LEU A 379 8.60 23.10 -7.25
CA LEU A 379 9.10 22.01 -8.10
C LEU A 379 8.37 21.92 -9.44
N VAL A 380 7.05 22.08 -9.45
CA VAL A 380 6.22 22.04 -10.67
C VAL A 380 6.64 23.12 -11.66
N ASN A 381 6.89 24.33 -11.15
CA ASN A 381 7.24 25.52 -11.94
C ASN A 381 8.74 25.62 -12.24
N ALA A 382 9.57 24.78 -11.62
CA ALA A 382 11.00 24.80 -11.85
C ALA A 382 11.33 24.11 -13.20
N PRO A 383 12.33 24.62 -13.93
CA PRO A 383 12.80 24.01 -15.19
C PRO A 383 13.70 22.79 -14.90
N LEU A 384 13.16 21.81 -14.16
CA LEU A 384 13.84 20.59 -13.75
C LEU A 384 13.49 19.45 -14.71
N SER A 385 14.50 18.66 -15.11
CA SER A 385 14.26 17.42 -15.84
C SER A 385 13.64 16.34 -14.93
N ALA A 386 13.15 15.25 -15.53
CA ALA A 386 12.70 14.09 -14.76
C ALA A 386 13.81 13.53 -13.85
N THR A 387 15.05 13.51 -14.32
CA THR A 387 16.23 13.07 -13.55
C THR A 387 16.55 14.01 -12.40
N ASP A 388 16.37 15.32 -12.56
CA ASP A 388 16.57 16.29 -11.47
C ASP A 388 15.53 16.08 -10.36
N ILE A 389 14.27 15.85 -10.72
CA ILE A 389 13.20 15.56 -9.75
C ILE A 389 13.45 14.22 -9.06
N GLU A 390 13.94 13.20 -9.78
CA GLU A 390 14.31 11.92 -9.19
C GLU A 390 15.47 12.06 -8.19
N LYS A 391 16.49 12.85 -8.54
CA LYS A 391 17.60 13.16 -7.63
C LYS A 391 17.10 13.89 -6.39
N TYR A 392 16.26 14.92 -6.57
CA TYR A 392 15.66 15.65 -5.46
C TYR A 392 14.84 14.72 -4.57
N TYR A 393 14.03 13.84 -5.18
CA TYR A 393 13.26 12.82 -4.48
C TYR A 393 14.20 11.98 -3.60
N ALA A 394 15.29 11.44 -4.16
CA ALA A 394 16.27 10.64 -3.40
C ALA A 394 16.96 11.42 -2.24
N GLU A 395 17.31 12.69 -2.45
CA GLU A 395 17.91 13.56 -1.43
C GLU A 395 16.93 13.87 -0.30
N ARG A 396 15.69 14.24 -0.65
CA ARG A 396 14.62 14.52 0.32
C ARG A 396 14.36 13.31 1.19
N LEU A 397 14.25 12.16 0.56
CA LEU A 397 14.01 10.86 1.16
C LEU A 397 15.14 10.43 2.11
N THR A 398 16.40 10.71 1.75
CA THR A 398 17.56 10.51 2.64
C THR A 398 17.49 11.41 3.87
N SER A 399 17.11 12.68 3.67
CA SER A 399 16.98 13.64 4.77
C SER A 399 15.88 13.24 5.75
N LEU A 400 14.74 12.77 5.24
CA LEU A 400 13.64 12.23 6.06
C LEU A 400 14.09 11.01 6.86
N ARG A 401 14.82 10.08 6.22
CA ARG A 401 15.37 8.89 6.88
C ARG A 401 16.31 9.25 8.04
N LEU A 402 17.22 10.19 7.82
CA LEU A 402 18.11 10.67 8.89
C LEU A 402 17.33 11.31 10.04
N ALA A 403 16.26 12.05 9.76
CA ALA A 403 15.39 12.61 10.79
C ALA A 403 14.63 11.53 11.58
N ALA A 404 14.15 10.48 10.90
CA ALA A 404 13.51 9.33 11.53
C ALA A 404 14.47 8.60 12.49
N LEU A 405 15.65 8.24 12.00
CA LEU A 405 16.67 7.56 12.81
C LEU A 405 17.12 8.42 14.00
N LYS A 406 17.22 9.74 13.83
CA LYS A 406 17.52 10.67 14.94
C LYS A 406 16.46 10.62 16.04
N ARG A 407 15.17 10.55 15.68
CA ARG A 407 14.10 10.40 16.68
C ARG A 407 14.16 9.05 17.38
N GLU A 408 14.41 7.97 16.65
CA GLU A 408 14.58 6.66 17.28
C GLU A 408 15.78 6.63 18.23
N SER A 409 16.91 7.19 17.82
CA SER A 409 18.10 7.40 18.64
C SER A 409 17.79 8.23 19.90
N GLN A 410 17.03 9.32 19.77
CA GLN A 410 16.60 10.12 20.92
C GLN A 410 15.64 9.35 21.85
N ARG A 411 14.72 8.57 21.29
CA ARG A 411 13.72 7.79 22.02
C ARG A 411 14.33 6.69 22.87
N ILE A 412 15.40 6.05 22.38
CA ILE A 412 16.14 5.06 23.17
C ILE A 412 17.12 5.72 24.16
N GLY A 413 17.37 7.04 24.05
CA GLY A 413 18.19 7.80 25.00
C GLY A 413 19.61 7.24 25.13
N ASN A 414 20.25 7.40 26.29
CA ASN A 414 21.59 6.87 26.54
C ASN A 414 21.60 5.38 26.91
N THR A 415 20.65 4.60 26.38
CA THR A 415 20.59 3.15 26.63
C THR A 415 21.67 2.45 25.80
N PRO A 416 22.41 1.47 26.37
CA PRO A 416 23.33 0.64 25.60
C PRO A 416 22.63 -0.04 24.42
N ILE A 417 23.34 -0.24 23.31
CA ILE A 417 22.79 -0.90 22.13
C ILE A 417 23.79 -1.89 21.51
N TYR A 418 23.26 -2.85 20.76
CA TYR A 418 24.05 -3.61 19.81
C TYR A 418 23.92 -3.02 18.40
N PHE A 419 25.03 -2.99 17.68
CA PHE A 419 25.02 -2.81 16.23
C PHE A 419 25.04 -4.18 15.56
N TRP A 420 24.40 -4.34 14.41
CA TRP A 420 24.45 -5.59 13.65
C TRP A 420 24.71 -5.31 12.17
N GLY A 421 25.88 -5.68 11.67
CA GLY A 421 26.33 -5.44 10.31
C GLY A 421 27.23 -4.20 10.16
N HIS A 422 28.27 -4.30 9.34
CA HIS A 422 29.35 -3.28 9.22
C HIS A 422 29.65 -2.84 7.77
N GLY A 423 28.62 -2.73 6.92
CA GLY A 423 28.77 -2.32 5.52
C GLY A 423 28.57 -0.82 5.23
N ILE A 424 28.23 -0.49 3.99
CA ILE A 424 27.92 0.90 3.58
C ILE A 424 26.78 1.50 4.44
N ALA A 425 25.83 0.66 4.87
CA ALA A 425 24.71 1.09 5.70
C ALA A 425 25.20 1.56 7.08
N TYR A 426 26.17 0.85 7.63
CA TYR A 426 26.83 1.22 8.87
C TYR A 426 27.56 2.56 8.72
N GLU A 427 28.37 2.72 7.67
CA GLU A 427 29.06 4.00 7.42
C GLU A 427 28.09 5.18 7.29
N ASN A 428 26.97 5.00 6.59
CA ASN A 428 26.01 6.05 6.35
C ASN A 428 25.21 6.46 7.60
N TYR A 429 24.98 5.55 8.55
CA TYR A 429 24.01 5.80 9.63
C TYR A 429 24.58 5.68 11.05
N LYS A 430 25.77 5.09 11.26
CA LYS A 430 26.37 4.91 12.61
C LYS A 430 26.47 6.20 13.43
N HIS A 431 26.68 7.33 12.76
CA HIS A 431 26.83 8.63 13.41
C HIS A 431 25.56 9.09 14.13
N VAL A 432 24.38 8.59 13.73
CA VAL A 432 23.09 8.90 14.37
C VAL A 432 22.99 8.28 15.77
N PHE A 433 23.70 7.17 16.01
CA PHE A 433 23.61 6.39 17.24
C PHE A 433 24.81 6.54 18.18
N ARG A 434 25.67 7.54 17.95
CA ARG A 434 26.89 7.76 18.77
C ARG A 434 26.61 7.99 20.25
N ALA A 435 25.45 8.55 20.59
CA ALA A 435 25.06 8.83 21.98
C ALA A 435 24.53 7.59 22.73
N ASN A 436 24.24 6.49 22.01
CA ASN A 436 23.53 5.33 22.55
C ASN A 436 24.47 4.21 23.03
N HIS A 437 25.72 4.52 23.38
CA HIS A 437 26.68 3.57 23.96
C HIS A 437 26.71 2.17 23.27
N PRO A 438 27.14 2.09 21.99
CA PRO A 438 27.24 0.81 21.30
C PRO A 438 28.19 -0.14 22.04
N ILE A 439 27.71 -1.35 22.34
CA ILE A 439 28.40 -2.36 23.15
C ILE A 439 29.35 -3.18 22.28
N ALA A 440 28.83 -3.71 21.17
CA ALA A 440 29.55 -4.57 20.24
C ALA A 440 28.91 -4.50 18.84
N MET A 441 29.65 -5.01 17.86
CA MET A 441 29.17 -5.24 16.51
C MET A 441 28.84 -6.72 16.32
N LEU A 442 27.58 -7.03 16.08
CA LEU A 442 27.09 -8.37 15.76
C LEU A 442 27.33 -8.68 14.28
N ASP A 443 27.85 -9.88 13.99
CA ASP A 443 28.01 -10.40 12.64
C ASP A 443 27.93 -11.94 12.62
N ASN A 444 27.09 -12.49 11.73
CA ASN A 444 26.91 -13.93 11.57
C ASN A 444 28.13 -14.61 10.94
N LEU A 445 29.07 -13.82 10.40
CA LEU A 445 30.34 -14.31 9.87
C LEU A 445 31.48 -14.17 10.88
N ALA A 446 31.22 -13.61 12.07
CA ALA A 446 32.22 -13.54 13.12
C ALA A 446 32.60 -14.97 13.57
N PRO A 447 33.90 -15.27 13.73
CA PRO A 447 34.34 -16.60 14.15
C PRO A 447 33.78 -16.93 15.53
N ALA A 448 33.25 -18.15 15.67
CA ALA A 448 32.68 -18.63 16.93
C ALA A 448 33.75 -18.92 18.02
N SER A 449 35.04 -18.76 17.71
CA SER A 449 36.14 -18.99 18.66
C SER A 449 36.86 -17.68 19.03
N SER A 450 37.02 -17.47 20.34
CA SER A 450 37.30 -16.19 21.01
C SER A 450 38.71 -15.60 20.85
N ASN A 451 39.61 -16.23 20.11
CA ASN A 451 41.05 -15.98 20.29
C ASN A 451 41.59 -14.77 19.49
N GLU A 452 40.86 -14.24 18.52
CA GLU A 452 41.17 -12.96 17.87
C GLU A 452 39.89 -12.15 17.62
N ARG A 453 39.53 -11.27 18.56
CA ARG A 453 38.39 -10.36 18.39
C ARG A 453 38.77 -9.26 17.39
N ARG A 454 38.29 -9.38 16.16
CA ARG A 454 38.32 -8.27 15.19
C ARG A 454 37.52 -7.10 15.75
N LYS A 455 37.91 -5.88 15.39
CA LYS A 455 37.20 -4.66 15.80
C LYS A 455 36.71 -3.86 14.60
N VAL A 456 35.54 -3.25 14.74
CA VAL A 456 34.97 -2.27 13.80
C VAL A 456 34.74 -0.97 14.57
N ASP A 457 35.46 0.10 14.21
CA ASP A 457 35.46 1.38 14.95
C ASP A 457 35.64 1.24 16.47
N GLY A 458 36.47 0.28 16.88
CA GLY A 458 36.77 0.00 18.29
C GLY A 458 35.77 -0.93 18.99
N LEU A 459 34.65 -1.28 18.34
CA LEU A 459 33.67 -2.27 18.82
C LEU A 459 34.16 -3.69 18.52
N ASP A 460 34.05 -4.58 19.50
CA ASP A 460 34.34 -6.00 19.30
C ASP A 460 33.33 -6.60 18.30
N LEU A 461 33.84 -7.30 17.28
CA LEU A 461 33.04 -8.06 16.33
C LEU A 461 32.74 -9.43 16.92
N VAL A 462 31.46 -9.73 17.18
CA VAL A 462 31.03 -10.93 17.91
C VAL A 462 29.88 -11.64 17.21
N HIS A 463 29.82 -12.96 17.35
CA HIS A 463 28.72 -13.75 16.82
C HIS A 463 27.49 -13.63 17.74
N PRO A 464 26.26 -13.41 17.22
CA PRO A 464 25.05 -13.26 18.05
C PRO A 464 24.83 -14.40 19.06
N GLU A 465 25.05 -15.65 18.65
CA GLU A 465 24.89 -16.85 19.51
C GLU A 465 25.85 -16.91 20.69
N LEU A 466 26.96 -16.16 20.65
CA LEU A 466 27.90 -16.11 21.77
C LEU A 466 27.64 -14.91 22.68
N GLU A 467 27.12 -13.83 22.12
CA GLU A 467 27.01 -12.55 22.80
C GLU A 467 25.64 -12.33 23.45
N LEU A 468 24.55 -12.70 22.77
CA LEU A 468 23.18 -12.40 23.22
C LEU A 468 22.65 -13.30 24.34
N PRO A 469 22.96 -14.62 24.39
CA PRO A 469 22.44 -15.47 25.46
C PRO A 469 22.87 -15.02 26.86
N ASN A 470 21.93 -15.07 27.81
CA ASN A 470 22.13 -14.72 29.23
C ASN A 470 22.45 -13.24 29.51
N LYS A 471 22.25 -12.33 28.55
CA LYS A 471 22.34 -10.88 28.79
C LYS A 471 20.96 -10.24 28.86
N GLU A 472 20.86 -9.12 29.56
CA GLU A 472 19.65 -8.30 29.55
C GLU A 472 19.39 -7.78 28.13
N PRO A 473 18.17 -7.95 27.58
CA PRO A 473 17.87 -7.49 26.24
C PRO A 473 18.01 -5.97 26.13
N VAL A 474 18.78 -5.53 25.14
CA VAL A 474 18.94 -4.12 24.78
C VAL A 474 18.56 -3.90 23.32
N PRO A 475 18.24 -2.66 22.89
CA PRO A 475 17.90 -2.40 21.51
C PRO A 475 19.02 -2.82 20.54
N ILE A 476 18.61 -3.33 19.38
CA ILE A 476 19.51 -3.73 18.30
C ILE A 476 19.31 -2.78 17.12
N VAL A 477 20.40 -2.17 16.65
CA VAL A 477 20.42 -1.37 15.42
C VAL A 477 21.05 -2.18 14.29
N ILE A 478 20.24 -2.58 13.32
CA ILE A 478 20.64 -3.42 12.19
C ILE A 478 21.08 -2.52 11.04
N PHE A 479 22.30 -2.70 10.54
CA PHE A 479 22.84 -2.05 9.34
C PHE A 479 23.02 -3.08 8.23
N ALA A 480 22.04 -3.17 7.33
CA ALA A 480 22.02 -4.17 6.27
C ALA A 480 21.53 -3.57 4.95
N ARG A 481 21.62 -4.31 3.85
CA ARG A 481 20.81 -4.02 2.66
C ARG A 481 19.40 -4.53 2.90
N ASP A 482 18.41 -3.89 2.31
CA ASP A 482 16.99 -4.22 2.54
C ASP A 482 16.70 -5.70 2.25
N VAL A 483 17.34 -6.26 1.21
CA VAL A 483 17.25 -7.70 0.85
C VAL A 483 17.74 -8.67 1.92
N HIS A 484 18.48 -8.21 2.94
CA HIS A 484 18.99 -9.03 4.03
C HIS A 484 18.22 -8.84 5.34
N VAL A 485 17.49 -7.74 5.49
CA VAL A 485 16.76 -7.39 6.73
C VAL A 485 15.75 -8.47 7.12
N PRO A 486 14.86 -8.99 6.23
CA PRO A 486 13.89 -10.01 6.62
C PRO A 486 14.52 -11.26 7.21
N ARG A 487 15.58 -11.78 6.56
CA ARG A 487 16.31 -12.96 7.05
C ARG A 487 16.95 -12.71 8.43
N MET A 488 17.45 -11.50 8.68
CA MET A 488 18.01 -11.13 9.99
C MET A 488 16.92 -11.03 11.06
N LEU A 489 15.76 -10.46 10.72
CA LEU A 489 14.62 -10.37 11.63
C LEU A 489 14.03 -11.75 11.96
N ASP A 490 13.91 -12.64 10.97
CA ASP A 490 13.44 -14.02 11.17
C ASP A 490 14.40 -14.80 12.08
N TYR A 491 15.71 -14.65 11.83
CA TYR A 491 16.73 -15.26 12.67
C TYR A 491 16.66 -14.73 14.10
N LEU A 492 16.54 -13.41 14.29
CA LEU A 492 16.40 -12.80 15.60
C LEU A 492 15.12 -13.26 16.31
N LYS A 493 13.99 -13.31 15.61
CA LYS A 493 12.70 -13.75 16.16
C LYS A 493 12.73 -15.22 16.59
N LYS A 494 13.41 -16.07 15.82
CA LYS A 494 13.49 -17.52 16.06
C LYS A 494 14.47 -17.87 17.18
N GLU A 495 15.67 -17.30 17.14
CA GLU A 495 16.77 -17.70 18.02
C GLU A 495 16.88 -16.80 19.28
N PHE A 496 16.38 -15.56 19.22
CA PHE A 496 16.49 -14.56 20.30
C PHE A 496 15.20 -13.71 20.46
N PRO A 497 14.03 -14.35 20.70
CA PRO A 497 12.74 -13.67 20.72
C PRO A 497 12.65 -12.52 21.74
N GLU A 498 13.40 -12.59 22.85
CA GLU A 498 13.47 -11.55 23.87
C GLU A 498 14.03 -10.22 23.34
N TYR A 499 15.00 -10.28 22.42
CA TYR A 499 15.58 -9.12 21.76
C TYR A 499 14.70 -8.57 20.64
N TYR A 500 14.01 -9.45 19.91
CA TYR A 500 13.02 -9.03 18.90
C TYR A 500 11.92 -8.16 19.53
N ASN A 501 11.50 -8.52 20.75
CA ASN A 501 10.50 -7.77 21.52
C ASN A 501 11.07 -6.50 22.20
N HIS A 502 12.39 -6.37 22.34
CA HIS A 502 13.07 -5.24 23.01
C HIS A 502 13.53 -4.11 22.08
N LYS A 503 12.80 -3.94 20.97
CA LYS A 503 12.97 -2.92 19.92
C LYS A 503 14.17 -3.18 19.01
N VAL A 504 13.84 -3.39 17.74
CA VAL A 504 14.80 -3.48 16.63
C VAL A 504 14.69 -2.20 15.80
N ILE A 505 15.81 -1.56 15.52
CA ILE A 505 15.90 -0.36 14.67
C ILE A 505 16.65 -0.74 13.40
N ILE A 506 16.06 -0.47 12.24
CA ILE A 506 16.61 -0.88 10.95
C ILE A 506 17.20 0.32 10.22
N CYS A 507 18.48 0.21 9.89
CA CYS A 507 19.28 1.12 9.08
C CYS A 507 19.65 0.42 7.76
N GLY A 508 18.65 0.23 6.89
CA GLY A 508 18.79 -0.32 5.55
C GLY A 508 19.52 0.56 4.53
N LEU A 509 20.07 -0.06 3.48
CA LEU A 509 20.43 0.58 2.22
C LEU A 509 19.65 -0.02 1.07
N CYS A 510 19.12 0.89 0.24
CA CYS A 510 18.54 0.60 -1.06
C CYS A 510 19.56 -0.03 -2.00
#